data_AF-A0A8T4WFY3-F1
#
_entry.id   AF-A0A8T4WFY3-F1
#
_cell.length_a   1.000
_cell.length_b   1.000
_cell.length_c   1.000
_cell.angle_alpha   90.00
_cell.angle_beta   90.00
_cell.angle_gamma   90.00
#
_symmetry.space_group_name_H-M   'P 1'
#
loop_
_entity.id
_entity.type
_entity.pdbx_description
1 polymer ?
#
loop_
_entity_poly.entity_id
_entity_poly.type
_entity_poly.pdbx_seq_one_letter_code
_entity_poly.pdbx_strand_id
1 'polypeptide(L)'
;MSETLLFSLSLLFFMVLTSVLFSTCSANPIPVYPETTPSFEPAAAINDVQQPGFVIWLILVSFLDFAANMLFLYAGLFLLVMVKLQKEPWFTSISRYRLISGVFLLSAFGILSEWLLGSSIGSLLFIAGIVFIVTFLIGMKWFDLRFVASSFLAGYMVLANVISWIIIFSFL
;
A
#
# COMPACT_ATOMS: atom_id res chain seq x y z
N MET A 1 -23.79 10.80 -13.09
CA MET A 1 -22.46 10.35 -13.56
C MET A 1 -22.53 8.83 -13.65
N SER A 2 -22.28 8.22 -14.81
CA SER A 2 -22.45 6.77 -14.98
C SER A 2 -21.35 6.00 -14.24
N GLU A 3 -21.66 4.79 -13.76
CA GLU A 3 -20.70 3.93 -13.04
C GLU A 3 -19.48 3.57 -13.89
N THR A 4 -19.69 3.42 -15.21
CA THR A 4 -18.63 3.23 -16.20
C THR A 4 -17.67 4.41 -16.29
N LEU A 5 -18.19 5.63 -16.12
CA LEU A 5 -17.40 6.86 -16.19
C LEU A 5 -16.59 7.07 -14.90
N LEU A 6 -17.14 6.70 -13.74
CA LEU A 6 -16.39 6.70 -12.48
C LEU A 6 -15.26 5.66 -12.49
N PHE A 7 -15.52 4.47 -13.03
CA PHE A 7 -14.52 3.43 -13.19
C PHE A 7 -13.39 3.86 -14.13
N SER A 8 -13.73 4.37 -15.32
CA SER A 8 -12.71 4.83 -16.26
C SER A 8 -11.91 6.01 -15.72
N LEU A 9 -12.53 6.93 -14.95
CA LEU A 9 -11.81 8.01 -14.28
C LEU A 9 -10.82 7.48 -13.24
N SER A 10 -11.23 6.51 -12.42
CA SER A 10 -10.37 5.91 -11.40
C SER A 10 -9.18 5.16 -12.00
N LEU A 11 -9.41 4.47 -13.13
CA LEU A 11 -8.39 3.71 -13.84
C LEU A 11 -7.41 4.66 -14.56
N LEU A 12 -7.92 5.74 -15.14
CA LEU A 12 -7.10 6.78 -15.77
C LEU A 12 -6.27 7.53 -14.73
N PHE A 13 -6.84 7.86 -13.56
CA PHE A 13 -6.11 8.45 -12.45
C PHE A 13 -5.01 7.52 -11.94
N PHE A 14 -5.28 6.22 -11.83
CA PHE A 14 -4.27 5.21 -11.47
C PHE A 14 -3.12 5.16 -12.48
N MET A 15 -3.40 5.16 -13.79
CA MET A 15 -2.37 5.17 -14.82
C MET A 15 -1.54 6.46 -14.83
N VAL A 16 -2.17 7.61 -14.63
CA VAL A 16 -1.47 8.90 -14.53
C VAL A 16 -0.57 8.92 -13.28
N LEU A 17 -1.06 8.42 -12.14
CA LEU A 17 -0.27 8.34 -10.92
C LEU A 17 0.96 7.45 -11.11
N THR A 18 0.81 6.24 -11.66
CA THR A 18 1.94 5.31 -11.87
C THR A 18 2.97 5.85 -12.85
N SER A 19 2.55 6.51 -13.93
CA SER A 19 3.47 7.14 -14.89
C SER A 19 4.25 8.33 -14.30
N VAL A 20 3.59 9.19 -13.50
CA VAL A 20 4.27 10.31 -12.83
C VAL A 20 5.30 9.78 -11.82
N LEU A 21 4.92 8.77 -11.03
CA LEU A 21 5.83 8.11 -10.07
C LEU A 21 7.06 7.50 -10.76
N PHE A 22 6.87 6.88 -11.93
CA PHE A 22 7.96 6.31 -12.71
C PHE A 22 8.92 7.38 -13.23
N SER A 23 8.42 8.57 -13.57
CA SER A 23 9.25 9.68 -14.05
C SER A 23 10.04 10.39 -12.94
N THR A 24 9.58 10.32 -11.68
CA THR A 24 10.26 10.93 -10.54
C THR A 24 11.22 9.99 -9.81
N CYS A 25 11.04 8.67 -9.94
CA CYS A 25 11.95 7.66 -9.40
C CYS A 25 13.10 7.37 -10.38
N SER A 26 14.03 8.31 -10.49
CA SER A 26 15.37 8.04 -11.02
C SER A 26 16.13 7.16 -10.02
N ALA A 27 16.00 5.83 -10.12
CA ALA A 27 16.95 4.95 -9.44
C ALA A 27 18.34 5.15 -10.04
N ASN A 28 19.32 5.41 -9.19
CA ASN A 28 20.71 5.37 -9.57
C ASN A 28 21.02 4.00 -10.19
N PRO A 29 21.58 3.93 -11.40
CA PRO A 29 22.02 2.66 -11.97
C PRO A 29 23.06 2.04 -11.04
N ILE A 30 22.93 0.73 -10.81
CA ILE A 30 23.84 -0.08 -10.00
C ILE A 30 25.30 0.28 -10.37
N PRO A 31 26.12 0.77 -9.43
CA PRO A 31 27.46 1.22 -9.75
C PRO A 31 28.32 0.01 -10.16
N VAL A 32 28.84 0.07 -11.39
CA VAL A 32 29.70 -0.96 -12.00
C VAL A 32 31.14 -0.92 -11.43
N TYR A 33 31.42 -0.02 -10.49
CA TYR A 33 32.69 0.11 -9.79
C TYR A 33 32.48 0.37 -8.28
N PRO A 34 33.38 -0.12 -7.41
CA PRO A 34 33.31 0.19 -5.98
C PRO A 34 33.55 1.69 -5.77
N GLU A 35 32.56 2.38 -5.22
CA GLU A 35 32.68 3.78 -4.82
C GLU A 35 33.70 3.89 -3.67
N THR A 36 34.66 4.81 -3.82
CA THR A 36 35.77 5.02 -2.87
C THR A 36 35.45 6.03 -1.77
N THR A 37 34.24 6.57 -1.78
CA THR A 37 33.67 7.36 -0.69
C THR A 37 32.89 6.44 0.24
N PRO A 38 32.95 6.61 1.57
CA PRO A 38 32.02 5.92 2.45
C PRO A 38 30.63 6.39 2.06
N SER A 39 29.90 5.56 1.33
CA SER A 39 28.46 5.68 1.27
C SER A 39 28.02 5.61 2.73
N PHE A 40 27.38 6.67 3.21
CA PHE A 40 26.39 6.45 4.23
C PHE A 40 25.38 5.51 3.56
N GLU A 41 25.60 4.20 3.70
CA GLU A 41 24.63 3.21 3.28
C GLU A 41 23.34 3.60 4.01
N PRO A 42 22.27 4.00 3.29
CA PRO A 42 20.99 4.20 3.95
C PRO A 42 20.70 2.87 4.60
N ALA A 43 20.70 2.86 5.94
CA ALA A 43 20.75 1.68 6.80
C ALA A 43 20.28 0.45 6.04
N ALA A 44 21.25 -0.31 5.50
CA ALA A 44 20.96 -1.40 4.58
C ALA A 44 19.83 -2.19 5.22
N ALA A 45 18.69 -2.28 4.52
CA ALA A 45 17.56 -3.06 4.97
C ALA A 45 18.14 -4.35 5.53
N ILE A 46 17.87 -4.65 6.80
CA ILE A 46 18.44 -5.80 7.49
C ILE A 46 17.86 -7.03 6.77
N ASN A 47 18.49 -7.41 5.68
CA ASN A 47 18.04 -8.44 4.75
C ASN A 47 18.68 -9.78 5.12
N ASP A 48 19.56 -9.78 6.12
CA ASP A 48 20.25 -10.98 6.58
C ASP A 48 19.51 -11.57 7.79
N VAL A 49 18.77 -12.64 7.54
CA VAL A 49 17.99 -13.42 8.52
C VAL A 49 18.86 -13.87 9.70
N GLN A 50 20.19 -13.91 9.52
CA GLN A 50 21.16 -14.34 10.52
C GLN A 50 21.49 -13.28 11.58
N GLN A 51 21.06 -12.02 11.41
CA GLN A 51 21.33 -10.99 12.40
C GLN A 51 20.42 -11.15 13.64
N PRO A 52 20.98 -11.09 14.87
CA PRO A 52 20.21 -11.28 16.10
C PRO A 52 19.13 -10.21 16.33
N GLY A 53 19.19 -9.07 15.63
CA GLY A 53 18.18 -8.01 15.65
C GLY A 53 17.07 -8.14 14.60
N PHE A 54 17.19 -9.06 13.63
CA PHE A 54 16.26 -9.18 12.50
C PHE A 54 14.84 -9.50 12.95
N VAL A 55 14.68 -10.42 13.91
CA VAL A 55 13.35 -10.82 14.43
C VAL A 55 12.65 -9.65 15.13
N ILE A 56 13.38 -8.87 15.93
CA ILE A 56 12.83 -7.72 16.65
C ILE A 56 12.47 -6.61 15.67
N TRP A 57 13.31 -6.35 14.67
CA TRP A 57 13.05 -5.40 13.59
C TRP A 57 11.82 -5.80 12.77
N LEU A 58 11.71 -7.08 12.38
CA LEU A 58 10.58 -7.60 11.62
C LEU A 58 9.26 -7.46 12.41
N ILE A 59 9.28 -7.74 13.71
CA ILE A 59 8.13 -7.54 14.60
C ILE A 59 7.73 -6.06 14.62
N LEU A 60 8.70 -5.14 14.78
CA LEU A 60 8.45 -3.71 14.82
C LEU A 60 7.85 -3.19 13.50
N VAL A 61 8.45 -3.56 12.37
CA VAL A 61 7.96 -3.19 11.03
C VAL A 61 6.57 -3.77 10.80
N SER A 62 6.30 -5.00 11.23
CA SER A 62 4.98 -5.62 11.12
C SER A 62 3.92 -4.86 11.92
N PHE A 63 4.25 -4.39 13.13
CA PHE A 63 3.31 -3.59 13.93
C PHE A 63 3.06 -2.21 13.34
N LEU A 64 4.09 -1.57 12.79
CA LEU A 64 3.97 -0.27 12.13
C LEU A 64 3.12 -0.38 10.85
N ASP A 65 3.38 -1.39 10.03
CA ASP A 65 2.59 -1.66 8.83
C ASP A 65 1.13 -1.97 9.18
N PHE A 66 0.88 -2.80 10.20
CA PHE A 66 -0.47 -3.07 10.69
C PHE A 66 -1.19 -1.79 11.15
N ALA A 67 -0.51 -0.93 11.90
CA ALA A 67 -1.07 0.34 12.36
C ALA A 67 -1.36 1.30 11.19
N ALA A 68 -0.46 1.39 10.22
CA ALA A 68 -0.62 2.22 9.03
C ALA A 68 -1.79 1.72 8.17
N ASN A 69 -1.86 0.41 7.89
CA ASN A 69 -2.95 -0.19 7.12
C ASN A 69 -4.30 -0.06 7.83
N MET A 70 -4.33 -0.14 9.17
CA MET A 70 -5.54 0.14 9.96
C MET A 70 -6.00 1.59 9.76
N LEU A 71 -5.08 2.56 9.84
CA LEU A 71 -5.37 3.98 9.66
C LEU A 71 -5.85 4.26 8.24
N PHE A 72 -5.15 3.75 7.23
CA PHE A 72 -5.50 3.91 5.83
C PHE A 72 -6.87 3.29 5.53
N LEU A 73 -7.12 2.06 5.98
CA LEU A 73 -8.40 1.41 5.72
C LEU A 73 -9.55 2.20 6.35
N TYR A 74 -9.38 2.66 7.59
CA TYR A 74 -10.40 3.48 8.27
C TYR A 74 -10.64 4.81 7.56
N ALA A 75 -9.58 5.53 7.18
CA ALA A 75 -9.67 6.77 6.43
C ALA A 75 -10.31 6.58 5.05
N GLY A 76 -9.98 5.51 4.34
CA GLY A 76 -10.57 5.15 3.05
C GLY A 76 -12.06 4.83 3.16
N LEU A 77 -12.45 4.07 4.18
CA LEU A 77 -13.87 3.79 4.45
C LEU A 77 -14.66 5.07 4.81
N PHE A 78 -14.04 5.99 5.57
CA PHE A 78 -14.63 7.30 5.84
C PHE A 78 -14.76 8.16 4.58
N LEU A 79 -13.75 8.14 3.69
CA LEU A 79 -13.80 8.83 2.40
C LEU A 79 -14.93 8.33 1.50
N LEU A 80 -15.25 7.03 1.52
CA LEU A 80 -16.40 6.49 0.78
C LEU A 80 -17.72 7.14 1.19
N VAL A 81 -17.88 7.46 2.48
CA VAL A 81 -19.06 8.17 2.99
C VAL A 81 -19.02 9.63 2.55
N MET A 82 -17.88 10.31 2.68
CA MET A 82 -17.71 11.71 2.28
C MET A 82 -17.98 11.95 0.79
N VAL A 83 -17.55 11.02 -0.07
CA VAL A 83 -17.76 11.07 -1.54
C VAL A 83 -19.13 10.52 -1.97
N LYS A 84 -20.00 10.18 -1.00
CA LYS A 84 -21.37 9.65 -1.22
C LYS A 84 -21.41 8.32 -2.01
N LEU A 85 -20.33 7.54 -1.97
CA LEU A 85 -20.29 6.19 -2.52
C LEU A 85 -20.95 5.16 -1.58
N GLN A 86 -21.02 5.48 -0.28
CA GLN A 86 -21.77 4.74 0.72
C GLN A 86 -22.58 5.68 1.63
N LYS A 87 -23.60 5.14 2.31
CA LYS A 87 -24.43 5.90 3.25
C LYS A 87 -23.74 5.98 4.62
N GLU A 88 -23.87 7.09 5.33
CA GLU A 88 -23.36 7.25 6.71
C GLU A 88 -23.68 6.07 7.66
N PRO A 89 -24.92 5.57 7.77
CA PRO A 89 -25.23 4.45 8.67
C PRO A 89 -24.56 3.13 8.28
N TRP A 90 -24.10 2.98 7.03
CA TRP A 90 -23.38 1.77 6.62
C TRP A 90 -22.02 1.67 7.31
N PHE A 91 -21.31 2.79 7.52
CA PHE A 91 -20.01 2.77 8.18
C PHE A 91 -20.08 2.23 9.61
N THR A 92 -21.12 2.61 10.35
CA THR A 92 -21.38 2.10 11.71
C THR A 92 -21.81 0.63 11.75
N SER A 93 -22.21 0.05 10.62
CA SER A 93 -22.63 -1.36 10.53
C SER A 93 -21.45 -2.33 10.34
N ILE A 94 -20.25 -1.82 10.05
CA ILE A 94 -19.06 -2.63 9.84
C ILE A 94 -18.62 -3.27 11.16
N SER A 95 -18.56 -4.60 11.18
CA SER A 95 -18.06 -5.34 12.34
C SER A 95 -16.56 -5.10 12.53
N ARG A 96 -16.17 -4.83 13.79
CA ARG A 96 -14.76 -4.66 14.20
C ARG A 96 -13.90 -5.87 13.81
N TYR A 97 -14.45 -7.09 13.91
CA TYR A 97 -13.75 -8.31 13.55
C TYR A 97 -13.40 -8.35 12.06
N ARG A 98 -14.33 -7.93 11.18
CA ARG A 98 -14.09 -7.89 9.73
C ARG A 98 -13.04 -6.85 9.36
N LEU A 99 -13.02 -5.73 10.09
CA LEU A 99 -12.04 -4.67 9.89
C LEU A 99 -10.64 -5.15 10.31
N ILE A 100 -10.50 -5.71 11.51
CA ILE A 100 -9.22 -6.26 11.99
C ILE A 100 -8.72 -7.40 11.09
N SER A 101 -9.59 -8.32 10.67
CA SER A 101 -9.19 -9.41 9.77
C SER A 101 -8.75 -8.91 8.39
N GLY A 102 -9.41 -7.86 7.88
CA GLY A 102 -9.03 -7.22 6.61
C GLY A 102 -7.66 -6.58 6.68
N VAL A 103 -7.37 -5.84 7.75
CA VAL A 103 -6.06 -5.23 7.99
C VAL A 103 -4.99 -6.30 8.16
N PHE A 104 -5.28 -7.35 8.92
CA PHE A 104 -4.34 -8.46 9.10
C PHE A 104 -3.94 -9.11 7.77
N LEU A 105 -4.90 -9.34 6.87
CA LEU A 105 -4.62 -9.87 5.54
C LEU A 105 -3.82 -8.88 4.68
N LEU A 106 -4.18 -7.59 4.71
CA LEU A 106 -3.43 -6.56 4.00
C LEU A 106 -1.97 -6.54 4.44
N SER A 107 -1.72 -6.52 5.75
CA SER A 107 -0.37 -6.53 6.29
C SER A 107 0.39 -7.82 5.98
N ALA A 108 -0.27 -8.98 6.09
CA ALA A 108 0.35 -10.25 5.74
C ALA A 108 0.79 -10.28 4.27
N PHE A 109 -0.06 -9.84 3.34
CA PHE A 109 0.28 -9.76 1.92
C PHE A 109 1.29 -8.65 1.61
N GLY A 110 1.23 -7.52 2.31
CA GLY A 110 2.18 -6.41 2.20
C GLY A 110 3.59 -6.87 2.54
N ILE A 111 3.79 -7.38 3.76
CA ILE A 111 5.08 -7.89 4.25
C ILE A 111 5.59 -9.04 3.38
N LEU A 112 4.72 -9.97 2.99
CA LEU A 112 5.11 -11.09 2.12
C LEU A 112 5.57 -10.60 0.74
N SER A 113 4.89 -9.58 0.19
CA SER A 113 5.26 -9.00 -1.11
C SER A 113 6.58 -8.23 -1.05
N GLU A 114 6.84 -7.51 0.03
CA GLU A 114 8.11 -6.83 0.29
C GLU A 114 9.26 -7.82 0.43
N TRP A 115 9.04 -8.88 1.22
CA TRP A 115 10.04 -9.92 1.46
C TRP A 115 10.40 -10.70 0.20
N LEU A 116 9.41 -10.99 -0.67
CA LEU A 116 9.63 -11.77 -1.89
C LEU A 116 10.26 -10.98 -3.03
N LEU A 117 10.01 -9.67 -3.13
CA LEU A 117 10.33 -8.91 -4.35
C LEU A 117 11.44 -7.89 -4.18
N GLY A 118 11.85 -7.60 -2.95
CA GLY A 118 12.97 -6.70 -2.66
C GLY A 118 12.79 -5.29 -3.22
N SER A 119 13.75 -4.42 -2.93
CA SER A 119 13.73 -2.97 -3.22
C SER A 119 13.89 -2.58 -4.70
N SER A 120 13.45 -3.41 -5.65
CA SER A 120 13.50 -3.06 -7.07
C SER A 120 12.31 -2.20 -7.49
N ILE A 121 12.48 -1.19 -8.34
CA ILE A 121 11.35 -0.37 -8.83
C ILE A 121 10.26 -1.19 -9.55
N GLY A 122 10.63 -2.33 -10.14
CA GLY A 122 9.65 -3.27 -10.70
C GLY A 122 8.77 -3.94 -9.65
N SER A 123 9.25 -4.08 -8.41
CA SER A 123 8.46 -4.65 -7.30
C SER A 123 7.36 -3.69 -6.85
N LEU A 124 7.55 -2.37 -6.93
CA LEU A 124 6.52 -1.38 -6.53
C LEU A 124 5.21 -1.53 -7.30
N LEU A 125 5.26 -1.72 -8.63
CA LEU A 125 4.05 -1.92 -9.44
C LEU A 125 3.34 -3.24 -9.09
N PHE A 126 4.12 -4.28 -8.80
CA PHE A 126 3.58 -5.58 -8.43
C PHE A 126 2.97 -5.57 -7.02
N ILE A 127 3.66 -4.96 -6.06
CA ILE A 127 3.18 -4.72 -4.69
C ILE A 127 1.89 -3.89 -4.74
N ALA A 128 1.88 -2.80 -5.50
CA ALA A 128 0.67 -1.99 -5.72
C ALA A 128 -0.48 -2.83 -6.32
N GLY A 129 -0.19 -3.71 -7.27
CA GLY A 129 -1.16 -4.66 -7.82
C GLY A 129 -1.72 -5.63 -6.77
N ILE A 130 -0.88 -6.20 -5.91
CA ILE A 130 -1.30 -7.06 -4.80
C ILE A 130 -2.18 -6.28 -3.83
N VAL A 131 -1.72 -5.11 -3.36
CA VAL A 131 -2.47 -4.26 -2.43
C VAL A 131 -3.83 -3.89 -3.03
N PHE A 132 -3.88 -3.56 -4.32
CA PHE A 132 -5.12 -3.30 -5.03
C PHE A 132 -6.07 -4.50 -5.00
N ILE A 133 -5.61 -5.67 -5.46
CA ILE A 133 -6.43 -6.88 -5.55
C ILE A 133 -6.93 -7.31 -4.16
N VAL A 134 -6.05 -7.35 -3.17
CA VAL A 134 -6.39 -7.75 -1.80
C VAL A 134 -7.41 -6.78 -1.21
N THR A 135 -7.18 -5.46 -1.30
CA THR A 135 -8.14 -4.46 -0.82
C THR A 135 -9.47 -4.54 -1.55
N PHE A 136 -9.45 -4.73 -2.87
CA PHE A 136 -10.66 -4.85 -3.67
C PHE A 136 -11.49 -6.08 -3.27
N LEU A 137 -10.85 -7.22 -3.05
CA LEU A 137 -11.53 -8.43 -2.59
C LEU A 137 -12.05 -8.25 -1.17
N ILE A 138 -11.29 -7.58 -0.30
CA ILE A 138 -11.71 -7.26 1.07
C ILE A 138 -12.98 -6.39 1.03
N GLY A 139 -12.98 -5.33 0.22
CA GLY A 139 -14.11 -4.44 0.07
C GLY A 139 -15.37 -5.16 -0.38
N MET A 140 -15.24 -6.03 -1.38
CA MET A 140 -16.36 -6.81 -1.92
C MET A 140 -16.88 -7.87 -0.94
N LYS A 141 -15.98 -8.57 -0.21
CA LYS A 141 -16.35 -9.77 0.58
C LYS A 141 -16.59 -9.49 2.06
N TRP A 142 -15.84 -8.58 2.69
CA TRP A 142 -15.99 -8.26 4.11
C TRP A 142 -16.85 -7.04 4.36
N PHE A 143 -16.81 -6.04 3.48
CA PHE A 143 -17.51 -4.76 3.70
C PHE A 143 -18.78 -4.61 2.85
N ASP A 144 -19.13 -5.62 2.05
CA ASP A 144 -20.33 -5.60 1.21
C ASP A 144 -20.38 -4.35 0.30
N LEU A 145 -19.20 -3.91 -0.17
CA LEU A 145 -19.07 -2.75 -1.05
C LEU A 145 -19.54 -3.08 -2.46
N ARG A 146 -20.14 -2.09 -3.12
CA ARG A 146 -20.36 -2.13 -4.57
C ARG A 146 -19.01 -2.10 -5.28
N PHE A 147 -18.97 -2.63 -6.50
CA PHE A 147 -17.76 -2.69 -7.32
C PHE A 147 -17.00 -1.36 -7.39
N VAL A 148 -17.72 -0.25 -7.65
CA VAL A 148 -17.13 1.10 -7.74
C VAL A 148 -16.54 1.55 -6.39
N ALA A 149 -17.25 1.34 -5.30
CA ALA A 149 -16.78 1.72 -3.96
C ALA A 149 -15.57 0.87 -3.53
N SER A 150 -15.57 -0.43 -3.87
CA SER A 150 -14.43 -1.31 -3.59
C SER A 150 -13.19 -0.92 -4.42
N SER A 151 -13.38 -0.61 -5.70
CA SER A 151 -12.32 -0.12 -6.59
C SER A 151 -11.75 1.21 -6.10
N PHE A 152 -12.60 2.14 -5.64
CA PHE A 152 -12.16 3.40 -5.06
C PHE A 152 -11.33 3.19 -3.79
N LEU A 153 -11.79 2.31 -2.88
CA LEU A 153 -11.06 1.99 -1.66
C LEU A 153 -9.69 1.36 -1.98
N ALA A 154 -9.64 0.43 -2.93
CA ALA A 154 -8.40 -0.19 -3.38
C ALA A 154 -7.43 0.83 -3.99
N GLY A 155 -7.91 1.72 -4.86
CA GLY A 155 -7.10 2.79 -5.42
C GLY A 155 -6.56 3.75 -4.36
N TYR A 156 -7.39 4.11 -3.38
CA TYR A 156 -6.97 4.92 -2.23
C TYR A 156 -5.87 4.22 -1.41
N MET A 157 -6.04 2.94 -1.08
CA MET A 157 -5.05 2.19 -0.30
C MET A 157 -3.71 2.09 -1.01
N VAL A 158 -3.69 1.86 -2.33
CA VAL A 158 -2.45 1.89 -3.11
C VAL A 158 -1.80 3.27 -3.05
N LEU A 159 -2.57 4.33 -3.22
CA LEU A 159 -2.04 5.69 -3.20
C LEU A 159 -1.46 6.05 -1.83
N ALA A 160 -2.16 5.69 -0.75
CA ALA A 160 -1.68 5.87 0.62
C ALA A 160 -0.37 5.09 0.87
N ASN A 161 -0.30 3.84 0.42
CA ASN A 161 0.89 2.99 0.54
C ASN A 161 2.08 3.59 -0.23
N VAL A 162 1.87 4.02 -1.49
CA VAL A 162 2.93 4.68 -2.27
C VAL A 162 3.39 5.99 -1.62
N ILE A 163 2.46 6.83 -1.14
CA ILE A 163 2.83 8.07 -0.44
C ILE A 163 3.63 7.77 0.83
N SER A 164 3.24 6.77 1.62
CA SER A 164 4.02 6.39 2.81
C SER A 164 5.44 5.98 2.44
N TRP A 165 5.61 5.22 1.35
CA TRP A 165 6.93 4.85 0.86
C TRP A 165 7.76 6.03 0.38
N ILE A 166 7.15 6.97 -0.36
CA ILE A 166 7.84 8.20 -0.78
C ILE A 166 8.31 8.98 0.45
N ILE A 167 7.45 9.14 1.45
CA ILE A 167 7.81 9.85 2.69
C ILE A 167 8.96 9.11 3.38
N ILE A 168 8.85 7.80 3.58
CA ILE A 168 9.88 6.98 4.23
C ILE A 168 11.22 7.15 3.51
N PHE A 169 11.27 7.00 2.18
CA PHE A 169 12.51 7.12 1.40
C PHE A 169 12.99 8.56 1.15
N SER A 170 12.15 9.58 1.35
CA SER A 170 12.57 10.98 1.22
C SER A 170 13.16 11.55 2.51
N PHE A 171 12.84 10.95 3.66
CA PHE A 171 13.33 11.34 4.98
C PHE A 171 14.44 10.41 5.53
N LEU A 172 14.77 9.33 4.81
CA LEU A 172 15.91 8.43 5.03
C LEU A 172 17.00 8.71 4.00
#